data_AF-A0A1F9VDT8-F1
#
_entry.id   AF-A0A1F9VDT8-F1
#
_cell.length_a   1.000
_cell.length_b   1.000
_cell.length_c   1.000
_cell.angle_alpha   90.00
_cell.angle_beta   90.00
_cell.angle_gamma   90.00
#
_symmetry.space_group_name_H-M   'P 1'
#
loop_
_entity.id
_entity.type
_entity.pdbx_description
1 polymer ?
#
loop_
_entity_poly.entity_id
_entity_poly.type
_entity_poly.pdbx_seq_one_letter_code
_entity_poly.pdbx_strand_id
1 'polypeptide(L)'
;MRGKHDEDFYPSPSSPFLGDEAFIVNNKALVKAPQAVEGNSRTKQHPLNALAAATDKNIPRSLLCSRSQQRSITAARKKFVLAAIQEGHAHSQIARFLSLSPAAISKILSRNHSN
;
A
#
# COMPACT_ATOMS: atom_id res chain seq x y z
N MET A 1 -39.55 43.42 -28.73
CA MET A 1 -40.53 42.49 -28.12
C MET A 1 -39.79 41.69 -27.06
N ARG A 2 -40.13 41.85 -25.76
CA ARG A 2 -39.58 41.01 -24.69
C ARG A 2 -40.42 39.74 -24.61
N GLY A 3 -39.83 38.59 -24.91
CA GLY A 3 -40.49 37.29 -24.74
C GLY A 3 -40.85 37.11 -23.26
N LYS A 4 -42.11 36.77 -22.99
CA LYS A 4 -42.57 36.35 -21.66
C LYS A 4 -41.95 34.98 -21.39
N HIS A 5 -41.38 34.82 -20.20
CA HIS A 5 -40.85 33.55 -19.72
C HIS A 5 -42.06 32.72 -19.26
N ASP A 6 -42.37 31.63 -19.96
CA ASP A 6 -43.43 30.70 -19.55
C ASP A 6 -42.85 29.77 -18.48
N GLU A 7 -43.17 30.06 -17.22
CA GLU A 7 -42.76 29.30 -16.02
C GLU A 7 -43.30 27.86 -16.01
N ASP A 8 -44.30 27.55 -16.84
CA ASP A 8 -44.95 26.24 -16.92
C ASP A 8 -44.11 25.18 -17.67
N PHE A 9 -42.95 25.55 -18.22
CA PHE A 9 -42.06 24.63 -18.95
C PHE A 9 -41.16 23.76 -18.06
N TYR A 10 -41.03 24.11 -16.77
CA TYR A 10 -40.15 23.35 -15.86
C TYR A 10 -40.96 22.36 -15.00
N PRO A 11 -40.62 21.06 -15.03
CA PRO A 11 -41.20 20.14 -14.06
C PRO A 11 -40.84 20.61 -12.65
N SER A 12 -41.81 20.62 -11.74
CA SER A 12 -41.62 20.98 -10.34
C SER A 12 -40.36 20.29 -9.79
N PRO A 13 -39.51 20.98 -9.01
CA PRO A 13 -38.32 20.36 -8.44
C PRO A 13 -38.78 19.21 -7.55
N SER A 14 -38.71 17.99 -8.07
CA SER A 14 -38.92 16.80 -7.27
C SER A 14 -37.88 16.82 -6.16
N SER A 15 -38.30 16.50 -4.94
CA SER A 15 -37.35 16.38 -3.84
C SER A 15 -36.23 15.44 -4.28
N PRO A 16 -34.95 15.77 -4.00
CA PRO A 16 -33.89 14.86 -4.32
C PRO A 16 -34.21 13.55 -3.59
N PHE A 17 -34.36 12.46 -4.35
CA PHE A 17 -34.51 11.11 -3.81
C PHE A 17 -33.23 10.78 -3.04
N LEU A 18 -33.10 11.26 -1.80
CA LEU A 18 -32.24 10.63 -0.83
C LEU A 18 -32.87 9.26 -0.62
N GLY A 19 -32.21 8.24 -1.17
CA GLY A 19 -32.62 6.85 -1.03
C GLY A 19 -32.98 6.52 0.41
N ASP A 20 -33.98 5.65 0.54
CA ASP A 20 -34.60 5.12 1.74
C ASP A 20 -33.84 5.42 3.05
N GLU A 21 -34.47 6.11 4.01
CA GLU A 21 -33.81 6.45 5.28
C GLU A 21 -33.26 5.21 6.01
N ALA A 22 -33.88 4.04 5.79
CA ALA A 22 -33.38 2.76 6.27
C ALA A 22 -31.97 2.44 5.75
N PHE A 23 -31.66 2.81 4.50
CA PHE A 23 -30.32 2.68 3.93
C PHE A 23 -29.33 3.59 4.64
N ILE A 24 -29.69 4.85 4.90
CA ILE A 24 -28.80 5.82 5.56
C ILE A 24 -28.48 5.37 7.00
N VAL A 25 -29.48 4.88 7.74
CA VAL A 25 -29.30 4.35 9.10
C VAL A 25 -28.42 3.09 9.09
N ASN A 26 -28.66 2.15 8.17
CA ASN A 26 -27.84 0.95 8.03
C ASN A 26 -26.40 1.29 7.63
N ASN A 27 -26.19 2.25 6.71
CA ASN A 27 -24.85 2.66 6.30
C ASN A 27 -24.08 3.33 7.44
N LYS A 28 -24.75 4.21 8.22
CA LYS A 28 -24.15 4.82 9.41
C LYS A 28 -23.78 3.78 10.48
N ALA A 29 -24.56 2.71 10.63
CA ALA A 29 -24.24 1.60 11.53
C ALA A 29 -23.02 0.80 11.04
N LEU A 30 -22.93 0.53 9.73
CA LEU A 30 -21.79 -0.15 9.10
C LEU A 30 -20.48 0.66 9.17
N VAL A 31 -20.56 1.99 9.02
CA VAL A 31 -19.39 2.89 9.16
C VAL A 31 -18.94 3.02 10.63
N LYS A 32 -19.86 2.88 11.60
CA LYS A 32 -19.55 2.96 13.03
C LYS A 32 -19.10 1.63 13.64
N ALA A 33 -19.43 0.50 13.03
CA ALA A 33 -18.77 -0.74 13.38
C ALA A 33 -17.30 -0.62 12.95
N PRO A 34 -16.31 -0.60 13.85
CA PRO A 34 -14.95 -0.86 13.43
C PRO A 34 -14.99 -2.27 12.87
N GLN A 35 -15.05 -2.41 11.54
CA GLN A 35 -14.70 -3.66 10.92
C GLN A 35 -13.28 -3.92 11.41
N ALA A 36 -13.16 -4.88 12.33
CA ALA A 36 -11.90 -5.52 12.59
C ALA A 36 -11.50 -6.09 11.23
N VAL A 37 -10.68 -5.34 10.51
CA VAL A 37 -10.03 -5.81 9.30
C VAL A 37 -9.17 -6.96 9.78
N GLU A 38 -9.70 -8.18 9.68
CA GLU A 38 -8.94 -9.40 9.80
C GLU A 38 -7.92 -9.40 8.65
N GLY A 39 -6.80 -8.72 8.87
CA GLY A 39 -5.85 -8.47 7.78
C GLY A 39 -4.59 -7.71 8.18
N ASN A 40 -4.36 -7.44 9.46
CA ASN A 40 -3.01 -7.19 9.96
C ASN A 40 -3.02 -7.44 11.46
N SER A 41 -2.84 -8.70 11.84
CA SER A 41 -2.20 -8.95 13.12
C SER A 41 -0.95 -8.05 13.13
N ARG A 42 -0.87 -7.17 14.13
CA ARG A 42 0.39 -6.51 14.46
C ARG A 42 1.31 -7.59 15.02
N THR A 43 1.68 -8.59 14.20
CA THR A 43 2.91 -9.34 14.43
C THR A 43 3.97 -8.26 14.57
N LYS A 44 4.69 -8.29 15.68
CA LYS A 44 5.73 -7.32 15.97
C LYS A 44 6.80 -7.50 14.90
N GLN A 45 6.64 -6.82 13.76
CA GLN A 45 7.54 -6.94 12.63
C GLN A 45 8.94 -6.66 13.15
N HIS A 46 9.86 -7.59 12.90
CA HIS A 46 11.24 -7.34 13.28
C HIS A 46 11.70 -6.07 12.57
N PRO A 47 12.37 -5.15 13.29
CA PRO A 47 12.81 -3.91 12.68
C PRO A 47 13.76 -4.24 11.51
N LEU A 48 13.60 -3.55 10.39
CA LEU A 48 14.40 -3.78 9.17
C LEU A 48 15.92 -3.76 9.44
N ASN A 49 16.36 -2.99 10.44
CA ASN A 49 17.74 -2.98 10.92
C ASN A 49 18.21 -4.34 11.46
N ALA A 50 17.39 -5.00 12.29
CA ALA A 50 17.71 -6.32 12.84
C ALA A 50 17.68 -7.39 11.75
N LEU A 51 16.72 -7.28 10.83
CA LEU A 51 16.60 -8.18 9.69
C LEU A 51 17.79 -8.07 8.73
N ALA A 52 18.32 -6.86 8.51
CA ALA A 52 19.54 -6.65 7.73
C ALA A 52 20.77 -7.30 8.41
N ALA A 53 20.87 -7.22 9.73
CA ALA A 53 21.95 -7.86 10.48
C ALA A 53 21.84 -9.40 10.48
N ALA A 54 20.60 -9.94 10.46
CA ALA A 54 20.35 -11.37 10.44
C ALA A 54 20.58 -12.01 9.05
N THR A 55 20.38 -11.26 7.98
CA THR A 55 20.39 -11.81 6.60
C THR A 55 21.78 -12.04 6.04
N ASP A 56 22.76 -11.17 6.29
CA ASP A 56 24.16 -11.39 5.91
C ASP A 56 25.12 -10.66 6.86
N LYS A 57 25.80 -11.41 7.75
CA LYS A 57 26.77 -10.86 8.72
C LYS A 57 28.00 -10.21 8.07
N ASN A 58 28.30 -10.57 6.82
CA ASN A 58 29.51 -10.13 6.12
C ASN A 58 29.32 -8.82 5.34
N ILE A 59 28.08 -8.35 5.14
CA ILE A 59 27.82 -7.16 4.33
C ILE A 59 27.24 -6.07 5.22
N PRO A 60 27.97 -4.97 5.46
CA PRO A 60 27.46 -3.86 6.25
C PRO A 60 26.27 -3.21 5.55
N ARG A 61 25.38 -2.63 6.37
CA ARG A 61 24.19 -1.92 5.90
C ARG A 61 24.50 -0.82 4.88
N SER A 62 25.62 -0.12 5.03
CA SER A 62 26.05 0.91 4.08
C SER A 62 26.22 0.36 2.66
N LEU A 63 26.75 -0.85 2.51
CA LEU A 63 26.88 -1.52 1.22
C LEU A 63 25.54 -2.02 0.69
N LEU A 64 24.64 -2.49 1.55
CA LEU A 64 23.27 -2.83 1.16
C LEU A 64 22.52 -1.60 0.59
N CYS A 65 22.75 -0.40 1.13
CA CYS A 65 22.12 0.83 0.65
C CYS A 65 22.89 1.50 -0.51
N SER A 66 24.08 1.01 -0.86
CA SER A 66 24.92 1.61 -1.90
C SER A 66 24.35 1.43 -3.30
N ARG A 67 24.93 2.08 -4.33
CA ARG A 67 24.58 1.81 -5.73
C ARG A 67 25.41 0.68 -6.36
N SER A 68 26.24 -0.02 -5.57
CA SER A 68 27.10 -1.09 -6.10
C SER A 68 26.29 -2.22 -6.73
N GLN A 69 26.77 -2.74 -7.86
CA GLN A 69 26.19 -3.88 -8.58
C GLN A 69 27.02 -5.16 -8.45
N GLN A 70 27.95 -5.21 -7.50
CA GLN A 70 28.72 -6.42 -7.22
C GLN A 70 27.80 -7.61 -6.91
N ARG A 71 28.08 -8.78 -7.50
CA ARG A 71 27.22 -9.98 -7.42
C ARG A 71 26.83 -10.34 -5.98
N SER A 72 27.82 -10.66 -5.14
CA SER A 72 28.01 -9.95 -3.87
C SER A 72 26.78 -9.39 -3.15
N ILE A 73 26.76 -8.07 -3.21
CA ILE A 73 25.81 -7.15 -2.62
C ILE A 73 24.43 -7.31 -3.26
N THR A 74 24.34 -7.56 -4.57
CA THR A 74 23.04 -7.75 -5.24
C THR A 74 22.32 -9.01 -4.76
N ALA A 75 23.05 -10.10 -4.51
CA ALA A 75 22.50 -11.32 -3.94
C ALA A 75 22.01 -11.10 -2.50
N ALA A 76 22.78 -10.37 -1.68
CA ALA A 76 22.38 -10.02 -0.31
C ALA A 76 21.14 -9.11 -0.27
N ARG A 77 21.06 -8.11 -1.16
CA ARG A 77 19.84 -7.30 -1.33
C ARG A 77 18.63 -8.15 -1.68
N LYS A 78 18.78 -9.09 -2.60
CA LYS A 78 17.71 -10.01 -2.97
C LYS A 78 17.24 -10.84 -1.77
N LYS A 79 18.17 -11.44 -1.03
CA LYS A 79 17.84 -12.21 0.20
C LYS A 79 17.11 -11.34 1.22
N PHE A 80 17.60 -10.13 1.48
CA PHE A 80 16.99 -9.19 2.39
C PHE A 80 15.56 -8.80 1.98
N VAL A 81 15.35 -8.47 0.70
CA VAL A 81 14.03 -8.09 0.19
C VAL A 81 13.03 -9.23 0.36
N LEU A 82 13.42 -10.47 0.05
CA LEU A 82 12.56 -11.63 0.21
C LEU A 82 12.22 -11.89 1.69
N ALA A 83 13.22 -11.83 2.58
CA ALA A 83 13.00 -12.00 4.02
C ALA A 83 12.10 -10.89 4.60
N ALA A 84 12.29 -9.64 4.17
CA ALA A 84 11.45 -8.53 4.62
C ALA A 84 9.99 -8.67 4.17
N ILE A 85 9.74 -9.22 2.97
CA ILE A 85 8.38 -9.47 2.49
C ILE A 85 7.72 -10.63 3.23
N GLN A 86 8.47 -11.69 3.53
CA GLN A 86 7.97 -12.80 4.35
C GLN A 86 7.53 -12.33 5.75
N GLU A 87 8.21 -11.34 6.31
CA GLU A 87 7.87 -10.68 7.58
C GLU A 87 6.73 -9.64 7.45
N GLY A 88 6.18 -9.46 6.25
CA GLY A 88 5.04 -8.58 5.99
C GLY A 88 5.39 -7.10 5.82
N HIS A 89 6.65 -6.73 5.60
CA HIS A 89 7.03 -5.34 5.36
C HIS A 89 6.49 -4.84 4.02
N ALA A 90 6.02 -3.59 4.00
CA ALA A 90 5.55 -2.97 2.76
C ALA A 90 6.71 -2.72 1.79
N HIS A 91 6.49 -2.92 0.49
CA HIS A 91 7.49 -2.68 -0.55
C HIS A 91 8.08 -1.25 -0.50
N SER A 92 7.26 -0.25 -0.16
CA SER A 92 7.70 1.14 -0.01
C SER A 92 8.68 1.34 1.14
N GLN A 93 8.46 0.65 2.27
CA GLN A 93 9.35 0.70 3.43
C GLN A 93 10.69 0.05 3.13
N ILE A 94 10.68 -1.10 2.43
CA ILE A 94 11.89 -1.79 1.97
C ILE A 94 12.67 -0.90 1.00
N ALA A 95 11.98 -0.23 0.05
CA ALA A 95 12.60 0.68 -0.92
C ALA A 95 13.33 1.82 -0.24
N ARG A 96 12.65 2.46 0.72
CA ARG A 96 13.19 3.56 1.52
C ARG A 96 14.39 3.10 2.34
N PHE A 97 14.33 1.90 2.91
CA PHE A 97 15.44 1.33 3.69
C PHE A 97 16.69 1.13 2.86
N LEU A 98 16.55 0.55 1.66
CA LEU A 98 17.68 0.26 0.76
C LEU A 98 18.10 1.47 -0.08
N SER A 99 17.41 2.61 0.02
CA SER A 99 17.62 3.78 -0.85
C SER A 99 17.52 3.43 -2.35
N LEU A 100 16.60 2.53 -2.69
CA LEU A 100 16.35 2.05 -4.05
C LEU A 100 15.01 2.55 -4.58
N SER A 101 14.87 2.59 -5.90
CA SER A 101 13.58 2.86 -6.52
C SER A 101 12.61 1.70 -6.31
N PRO A 102 11.29 1.95 -6.20
CA PRO A 102 10.28 0.90 -6.13
C PRO A 102 10.37 -0.09 -7.29
N ALA A 103 10.69 0.40 -8.49
CA ALA A 103 10.89 -0.43 -9.68
C ALA A 103 12.03 -1.46 -9.52
N ALA A 104 13.10 -1.11 -8.80
CA ALA A 104 14.19 -2.04 -8.52
C ALA A 104 13.72 -3.21 -7.64
N ILE A 105 12.84 -2.94 -6.67
CA ILE A 105 12.23 -3.99 -5.84
C ILE A 105 11.30 -4.86 -6.68
N SER A 106 10.41 -4.27 -7.46
CA SER A 106 9.52 -5.02 -8.36
C SER A 106 10.30 -5.94 -9.30
N LYS A 107 11.44 -5.47 -9.82
CA LYS A 107 12.34 -6.27 -10.67
C LYS A 107 13.02 -7.43 -9.92
N ILE A 108 13.34 -7.25 -8.63
CA ILE A 108 13.84 -8.33 -7.79
C ILE A 108 12.75 -9.38 -7.58
N LEU A 109 11.50 -8.97 -7.34
CA LEU A 109 10.38 -9.88 -7.09
C LEU A 109 9.96 -10.64 -8.35
N SER A 110 9.82 -9.96 -9.48
CA SER A 110 9.39 -10.60 -10.73
C SER A 110 10.33 -11.72 -11.18
N ARG A 111 11.63 -11.58 -10.90
CA ARG A 111 12.66 -12.60 -11.18
C ARG A 111 12.65 -13.80 -10.22
N ASN A 112 11.88 -13.74 -9.13
CA ASN A 112 11.81 -14.79 -8.11
C ASN A 112 10.46 -15.50 -8.05
N HIS A 113 9.40 -14.88 -8.58
CA HIS A 113 8.07 -15.50 -8.70
C HIS A 113 7.90 -16.33 -9.98
N SER A 114 8.87 -16.32 -10.90
CA SER A 114 8.82 -17.05 -12.17
C SER A 114 9.39 -18.49 -12.09
N ASN A 115 9.46 -19.08 -10.89
CA ASN A 115 9.86 -20.47 -10.68
C ASN A 115 8.72 -21.29 -10.10
#